data_AF-A0AAW5WFI8-F1
#
_entry.id   AF-A0AAW5WFI8-F1
#
_cell.length_a   1.000
_cell.length_b   1.000
_cell.length_c   1.000
_cell.angle_alpha   90.00
_cell.angle_beta   90.00
_cell.angle_gamma   90.00
#
_symmetry.space_group_name_H-M   'P 1'
#
loop_
_entity.id
_entity.type
_entity.pdbx_description
1 polymer ?
#
loop_
_entity_poly.entity_id
_entity_poly.type
_entity_poly.pdbx_seq_one_letter_code
_entity_poly.pdbx_strand_id
1 'polypeptide(L)'
;MSAGTLTLTNNSAAVSGSGTAFTTELAAGDFIVVTVGGIPYSLPVKTINSNASLTLVSNFTGPTQSGAAWYAVPRIAMNLVTAAVVTQAAEALRGLNYDKQNWQQIFSGTGNVTVKLPDGSSFTGPAWGGIVTILNGKAGAGANGDITSLSGLTTALSIAQGGTGSKTIEAFCNGQSIMRGGVSSIDWSGSLAGYNMLLTGAANGPTGNVSMGFNIPHAGSPNEYSLQFAARNNNFYGRCKEGGVFKDWLNFTTSAVSDERLKDIKGDLDVEGALDNINRMEFKIFSFKSDSPEKSYRRGVISQQIRKIDKEYTKEVGGYLHLDQTPMVLDGLAAIQALTNRDILNKEKIASLEVEVSALKSSVQALLSLINNSDENNQETL
;
A
#
# COMPACT_ATOMS: atom_id res chain seq x y z
N MET A 1 -56.93 -68.99 7.20
CA MET A 1 -57.49 -69.76 8.32
C MET A 1 -57.58 -71.19 7.83
N SER A 2 -57.13 -72.15 8.62
CA SER A 2 -57.25 -73.58 8.30
C SER A 2 -58.72 -73.99 8.29
N ALA A 3 -59.05 -75.08 7.60
CA ALA A 3 -60.43 -75.54 7.50
C ALA A 3 -60.94 -76.08 8.85
N GLY A 4 -62.23 -75.89 9.12
CA GLY A 4 -62.88 -76.35 10.35
C GLY A 4 -62.56 -75.50 11.59
N THR A 5 -62.97 -76.01 12.75
CA THR A 5 -62.81 -75.33 14.04
C THR A 5 -62.29 -76.27 15.12
N LEU A 6 -61.68 -75.72 16.16
CA LEU A 6 -61.13 -76.46 17.29
C LEU A 6 -61.98 -76.30 18.54
N THR A 7 -62.07 -77.38 19.31
CA THR A 7 -62.47 -77.36 20.70
C THR A 7 -61.24 -77.59 21.56
N LEU A 8 -60.93 -76.59 22.38
CA LEU A 8 -59.82 -76.56 23.32
C LEU A 8 -60.38 -76.54 24.73
N THR A 9 -59.89 -77.43 25.58
CA THR A 9 -60.34 -77.54 26.97
C THR A 9 -59.22 -77.10 27.89
N ASN A 10 -59.55 -76.22 28.84
CA ASN A 10 -58.59 -75.75 29.84
C ASN A 10 -57.97 -76.93 30.59
N ASN A 11 -56.66 -76.86 30.81
CA ASN A 11 -55.83 -77.87 31.44
C ASN A 11 -55.86 -79.25 30.75
N SER A 12 -56.08 -79.28 29.43
CA SER A 12 -56.04 -80.50 28.63
C SER A 12 -55.07 -80.36 27.45
N ALA A 13 -54.32 -81.42 27.16
CA ALA A 13 -53.53 -81.50 25.93
C ALA A 13 -54.35 -82.02 24.74
N ALA A 14 -55.56 -82.54 24.95
CA ALA A 14 -56.39 -83.07 23.88
C ALA A 14 -57.11 -81.93 23.13
N VAL A 15 -57.02 -81.94 21.80
CA VAL A 15 -57.72 -81.02 20.91
C VAL A 15 -58.68 -81.81 20.03
N SER A 16 -59.93 -81.38 19.98
CA SER A 16 -60.95 -81.95 19.11
C SER A 16 -61.25 -80.99 17.96
N GLY A 17 -61.16 -81.47 16.73
CA GLY A 17 -61.49 -80.72 15.54
C GLY A 17 -62.90 -81.04 15.02
N SER A 18 -63.57 -80.04 14.45
CA SER A 18 -64.82 -80.20 13.71
C SER A 18 -64.63 -79.65 12.30
N GLY A 19 -64.82 -80.50 11.28
CA GLY A 19 -64.55 -80.15 9.89
C GLY A 19 -63.06 -79.97 9.55
N THR A 20 -62.16 -80.51 10.37
CA THR A 20 -60.71 -80.41 10.21
C THR A 20 -60.14 -81.58 9.43
N ALA A 21 -58.95 -81.39 8.82
CA ALA A 21 -58.19 -82.44 8.15
C ALA A 21 -56.75 -82.50 8.69
N PHE A 22 -56.58 -82.79 9.99
CA PHE A 22 -55.28 -82.68 10.65
C PHE A 22 -54.16 -83.53 10.01
N THR A 23 -54.47 -84.72 9.49
CA THR A 23 -53.41 -85.60 8.95
C THR A 23 -52.81 -85.08 7.64
N THR A 24 -53.49 -84.16 6.94
CA THR A 24 -53.00 -83.56 5.70
C THR A 24 -52.49 -82.13 5.89
N GLU A 25 -53.02 -81.41 6.89
CA GLU A 25 -52.70 -80.00 7.13
C GLU A 25 -51.57 -79.79 8.15
N LEU A 26 -51.25 -80.83 8.95
CA LEU A 26 -50.26 -80.76 10.02
C LEU A 26 -49.37 -82.00 10.03
N ALA A 27 -48.16 -81.83 10.54
CA ALA A 27 -47.30 -82.90 11.01
C ALA A 27 -47.03 -82.77 12.51
N ALA A 28 -46.61 -83.87 13.15
CA ALA A 28 -46.14 -83.80 14.55
C ALA A 28 -44.97 -82.81 14.67
N GLY A 29 -45.06 -81.90 15.65
CA GLY A 29 -44.11 -80.82 15.88
C GLY A 29 -44.48 -79.48 15.21
N ASP A 30 -45.50 -79.44 14.34
CA ASP A 30 -46.07 -78.19 13.84
C ASP A 30 -46.83 -77.45 14.95
N PHE A 31 -47.15 -76.19 14.70
CA PHE A 31 -47.85 -75.33 15.65
C PHE A 31 -49.26 -75.01 15.15
N ILE A 32 -50.19 -74.92 16.09
CA ILE A 32 -51.53 -74.40 15.87
C ILE A 32 -51.61 -73.02 16.51
N VAL A 33 -51.97 -72.01 15.72
CA VAL A 33 -52.25 -70.68 16.24
C VAL A 33 -53.77 -70.48 16.30
N VAL A 34 -54.27 -70.20 17.50
CA VAL A 34 -55.70 -69.99 17.80
C VAL A 34 -55.86 -68.74 18.64
N THR A 35 -56.93 -67.98 18.44
CA THR A 35 -57.25 -66.84 19.32
C THR A 35 -58.44 -67.21 20.19
N VAL A 36 -58.24 -67.21 21.50
CA VAL A 36 -59.27 -67.56 22.50
C VAL A 36 -59.36 -66.39 23.48
N GLY A 37 -60.56 -65.84 23.66
CA GLY A 37 -60.78 -64.70 24.56
C GLY A 37 -59.96 -63.44 24.20
N GLY A 38 -59.62 -63.25 22.92
CA GLY A 38 -58.81 -62.11 22.46
C GLY A 38 -57.29 -62.29 22.59
N ILE A 39 -56.82 -63.41 23.14
CA ILE A 39 -55.40 -63.73 23.30
C ILE A 39 -54.99 -64.81 22.28
N PRO A 40 -53.94 -64.59 21.47
CA PRO A 40 -53.41 -65.62 20.58
C PRO A 40 -52.58 -66.64 21.37
N TYR A 41 -52.81 -67.92 21.09
CA TYR A 41 -52.06 -69.05 21.64
C TYR A 41 -51.35 -69.77 20.50
N SER A 42 -50.05 -70.02 20.66
CA SER A 42 -49.27 -70.90 19.79
C SER A 42 -49.10 -72.25 20.47
N LEU A 43 -49.72 -73.28 19.91
CA LEU A 43 -49.90 -74.59 20.53
C LEU A 43 -49.15 -75.65 19.73
N PRO A 44 -48.00 -76.15 20.21
CA PRO A 44 -47.24 -77.19 19.52
C PRO A 44 -47.99 -78.53 19.53
N VAL A 45 -48.12 -79.15 18.37
CA VAL A 45 -48.71 -80.47 18.18
C VAL A 45 -47.69 -81.53 18.55
N LYS A 46 -48.04 -82.40 19.51
CA LYS A 46 -47.22 -83.55 19.90
C LYS A 46 -47.48 -84.74 18.98
N THR A 47 -48.75 -85.09 18.82
CA THR A 47 -49.20 -86.22 17.98
C THR A 47 -50.51 -85.89 17.31
N ILE A 48 -50.68 -86.37 16.08
CA ILE A 48 -51.95 -86.33 15.36
C ILE A 48 -52.58 -87.71 15.50
N ASN A 49 -53.73 -87.78 16.15
CA ASN A 49 -54.40 -89.05 16.45
C ASN A 49 -55.36 -89.44 15.30
N SER A 50 -56.00 -88.44 14.66
CA SER A 50 -56.86 -88.60 13.48
C SER A 50 -57.10 -87.24 12.79
N ASN A 51 -57.89 -87.20 11.72
CA ASN A 51 -58.29 -85.94 11.06
C ASN A 51 -59.02 -84.94 11.98
N ALA A 52 -59.60 -85.41 13.08
CA ALA A 52 -60.40 -84.63 14.01
C ALA A 52 -59.87 -84.68 15.46
N SER A 53 -58.70 -85.28 15.71
CA SER A 53 -58.12 -85.35 17.05
C SER A 53 -56.60 -85.26 17.01
N LEU A 54 -56.03 -84.44 17.88
CA LEU A 54 -54.59 -84.35 18.11
C LEU A 54 -54.30 -84.08 19.59
N THR A 55 -53.05 -84.29 19.98
CA THR A 55 -52.55 -84.04 21.32
C THR A 55 -51.45 -82.98 21.25
N LEU A 56 -51.52 -81.98 22.12
CA LEU A 56 -50.51 -80.92 22.27
C LEU A 56 -49.32 -81.39 23.11
N VAL A 57 -48.20 -80.68 23.00
CA VAL A 57 -47.01 -80.96 23.82
C VAL A 57 -47.25 -80.59 25.29
N SER A 58 -47.96 -79.49 25.52
CA SER A 58 -48.36 -79.02 26.86
C SER A 58 -49.87 -78.85 26.93
N ASN A 59 -50.42 -78.95 28.14
CA ASN A 59 -51.84 -78.67 28.36
C ASN A 59 -52.18 -77.23 27.92
N PHE A 60 -53.31 -77.08 27.25
CA PHE A 60 -53.85 -75.78 26.91
C PHE A 60 -54.25 -75.03 28.20
N THR A 61 -53.73 -73.82 28.40
CA THR A 61 -53.91 -73.03 29.63
C THR A 61 -54.92 -71.89 29.47
N GLY A 62 -55.51 -71.74 28.28
CA GLY A 62 -56.55 -70.75 28.03
C GLY A 62 -57.95 -71.21 28.44
N PRO A 63 -58.95 -70.31 28.38
CA PRO A 63 -60.34 -70.65 28.64
C PRO A 63 -60.86 -71.75 27.71
N THR A 64 -61.66 -72.68 28.24
CA THR A 64 -62.33 -73.70 27.41
C THR A 64 -63.19 -73.01 26.34
N GLN A 65 -62.92 -73.28 25.08
CA GLN A 65 -63.66 -72.72 23.94
C GLN A 65 -63.87 -73.79 22.88
N SER A 66 -65.11 -73.88 22.41
CA SER A 66 -65.48 -74.64 21.21
C SER A 66 -65.66 -73.70 20.02
N GLY A 67 -65.46 -74.23 18.81
CA GLY A 67 -65.62 -73.46 17.58
C GLY A 67 -64.48 -72.48 17.29
N ALA A 68 -63.29 -72.66 17.87
CA ALA A 68 -62.19 -71.73 17.71
C ALA A 68 -61.56 -71.84 16.30
N ALA A 69 -61.45 -70.70 15.63
CA ALA A 69 -60.74 -70.56 14.36
C ALA A 69 -59.22 -70.71 14.56
N TRP A 70 -58.54 -71.35 13.60
CA TRP A 70 -57.13 -71.72 13.77
C TRP A 70 -56.30 -71.60 12.48
N TYR A 71 -54.98 -71.62 12.64
CA TYR A 71 -53.99 -71.65 11.56
C TYR A 71 -52.94 -72.71 11.85
N ALA A 72 -52.62 -73.54 10.85
CA ALA A 72 -51.45 -74.39 10.85
C ALA A 72 -50.18 -73.56 10.57
N VAL A 73 -49.16 -73.72 11.41
CA VAL A 73 -47.84 -73.11 11.22
C VAL A 73 -46.80 -74.25 11.19
N PRO A 74 -46.20 -74.54 10.04
CA PRO A 74 -45.17 -75.57 9.93
C PRO A 74 -43.99 -75.30 10.85
N ARG A 75 -43.46 -76.34 11.49
CA ARG A 75 -42.30 -76.26 12.39
C ARG A 75 -41.10 -75.59 11.73
N ILE A 76 -40.88 -75.87 10.45
CA ILE A 76 -39.77 -75.30 9.67
C ILE A 76 -39.93 -73.78 9.57
N ALA A 77 -41.14 -73.27 9.36
CA ALA A 77 -41.37 -71.83 9.27
C ALA A 77 -41.06 -71.12 10.61
N MET A 78 -41.50 -71.69 11.74
CA MET A 78 -41.22 -71.15 13.08
C MET A 78 -39.71 -71.14 13.40
N ASN A 79 -39.00 -72.22 13.03
CA ASN A 79 -37.56 -72.33 13.21
C ASN A 79 -36.78 -71.39 12.29
N LEU A 80 -37.23 -71.20 11.04
CA LEU A 80 -36.62 -70.26 10.10
C LEU A 80 -36.75 -68.82 10.58
N VAL A 81 -37.89 -68.42 11.16
CA VAL A 81 -38.05 -67.09 11.77
C VAL A 81 -37.05 -66.91 12.90
N THR A 82 -36.90 -67.91 13.77
CA THR A 82 -35.93 -67.86 14.88
C THR A 82 -34.49 -67.77 14.36
N ALA A 83 -34.13 -68.57 13.37
CA ALA A 83 -32.81 -68.56 12.75
C ALA A 83 -32.52 -67.23 12.03
N ALA A 84 -33.49 -66.67 11.31
CA ALA A 84 -33.35 -65.39 10.63
C ALA A 84 -33.14 -64.24 11.61
N VAL A 85 -33.88 -64.22 12.74
CA VAL A 85 -33.69 -63.23 13.81
C VAL A 85 -32.30 -63.37 14.43
N VAL A 86 -31.83 -64.59 14.67
CA VAL A 86 -30.46 -64.82 15.20
C VAL A 86 -29.40 -64.33 14.21
N THR A 87 -29.56 -64.60 12.91
CA THR A 87 -28.62 -64.12 11.89
C THR A 87 -28.62 -62.59 11.81
N GLN A 88 -29.78 -61.95 11.76
CA GLN A 88 -29.89 -60.48 11.75
C GLN A 88 -29.29 -59.85 13.01
N ALA A 89 -29.53 -60.45 14.19
CA ALA A 89 -28.92 -60.00 15.43
C ALA A 89 -27.39 -60.13 15.42
N ALA A 90 -26.87 -61.24 14.89
CA ALA A 90 -25.43 -61.46 14.76
C ALA A 90 -24.77 -60.47 13.78
N GLU A 91 -25.44 -60.15 12.66
CA GLU A 91 -24.97 -59.15 11.70
C GLU A 91 -24.99 -57.74 12.30
N ALA A 92 -26.05 -57.36 13.01
CA ALA A 92 -26.13 -56.08 13.71
C ALA A 92 -25.04 -55.95 14.79
N LEU A 93 -24.82 -56.97 15.60
CA LEU A 93 -23.74 -57.00 16.60
C LEU A 93 -22.36 -56.90 15.97
N ARG A 94 -22.14 -57.56 14.83
CA ARG A 94 -20.88 -57.47 14.07
C ARG A 94 -20.66 -56.06 13.53
N GLY A 95 -21.70 -55.44 12.98
CA GLY A 95 -21.67 -54.03 12.55
C GLY A 95 -21.30 -53.09 13.69
N LEU A 96 -21.94 -53.24 14.86
CA LEU A 96 -21.62 -52.43 16.06
C LEU A 96 -20.16 -52.63 16.53
N ASN A 97 -19.64 -53.84 16.42
CA ASN A 97 -18.24 -54.11 16.76
C ASN A 97 -17.28 -53.46 15.74
N TYR A 98 -17.61 -53.48 14.46
CA TYR A 98 -16.85 -52.74 13.44
C TYR A 98 -16.86 -51.24 13.72
N ASP A 99 -18.01 -50.65 14.03
CA ASP A 99 -18.09 -49.24 14.39
C ASP A 99 -17.20 -48.90 15.59
N LYS A 100 -17.23 -49.73 16.65
CA LYS A 100 -16.33 -49.53 17.80
C LYS A 100 -14.85 -49.56 17.40
N GLN A 101 -14.44 -50.52 16.58
CA GLN A 101 -13.06 -50.62 16.10
C GLN A 101 -12.70 -49.44 15.19
N ASN A 102 -13.60 -49.04 14.29
CA ASN A 102 -13.43 -47.88 13.40
C ASN A 102 -13.24 -46.60 14.22
N TRP A 103 -14.08 -46.37 15.23
CA TRP A 103 -13.96 -45.20 16.11
C TRP A 103 -12.65 -45.19 16.88
N GLN A 104 -12.20 -46.33 17.40
CA GLN A 104 -10.89 -46.42 18.06
C GLN A 104 -9.76 -46.03 17.10
N GLN A 105 -9.80 -46.51 15.85
CA GLN A 105 -8.80 -46.16 14.84
C GLN A 105 -8.84 -44.67 14.47
N ILE A 106 -10.03 -44.10 14.23
CA ILE A 106 -10.20 -42.69 13.89
C ILE A 106 -9.68 -41.77 15.00
N PHE A 107 -9.99 -42.08 16.27
CA PHE A 107 -9.62 -41.22 17.40
C PHE A 107 -8.15 -41.32 17.80
N SER A 108 -7.49 -42.46 17.59
CA SER A 108 -6.12 -42.69 18.07
C SER A 108 -5.05 -42.73 16.96
N GLY A 109 -5.44 -42.93 15.71
CA GLY A 109 -4.52 -43.01 14.58
C GLY A 109 -3.89 -41.67 14.21
N THR A 110 -2.63 -41.72 13.75
CA THR A 110 -1.85 -40.55 13.27
C THR A 110 -1.63 -40.53 11.76
N GLY A 111 -2.16 -41.53 11.03
CA GLY A 111 -2.08 -41.65 9.57
C GLY A 111 -3.42 -42.03 8.95
N ASN A 112 -3.38 -42.65 7.78
CA ASN A 112 -4.59 -43.22 7.18
C ASN A 112 -5.01 -44.50 7.91
N VAL A 113 -6.31 -44.63 8.18
CA VAL A 113 -6.96 -45.81 8.78
C VAL A 113 -8.00 -46.37 7.83
N THR A 114 -8.34 -47.64 8.01
CA THR A 114 -9.31 -48.34 7.17
C THR A 114 -10.57 -48.63 7.98
N VAL A 115 -11.65 -47.95 7.62
CA VAL A 115 -12.99 -48.10 8.18
C VAL A 115 -13.67 -49.29 7.50
N LYS A 116 -14.18 -50.23 8.28
CA LYS A 116 -14.97 -51.36 7.78
C LYS A 116 -16.45 -51.14 8.01
N LEU A 117 -17.26 -51.22 6.96
CA LEU A 117 -18.69 -50.97 7.01
C LEU A 117 -19.50 -52.24 7.35
N PRO A 118 -20.74 -52.10 7.86
CA PRO A 118 -21.58 -53.26 8.20
C PRO A 118 -21.89 -54.20 7.04
N ASP A 119 -21.87 -53.68 5.79
CA ASP A 119 -22.05 -54.45 4.56
C ASP A 119 -20.78 -55.23 4.13
N GLY A 120 -19.68 -55.09 4.88
CA GLY A 120 -18.40 -55.74 4.63
C GLY A 120 -17.44 -54.95 3.74
N SER A 121 -17.88 -53.84 3.15
CA SER A 121 -17.02 -52.96 2.36
C SER A 121 -16.07 -52.14 3.25
N SER A 122 -15.12 -51.43 2.64
CA SER A 122 -14.15 -50.61 3.36
C SER A 122 -13.87 -49.27 2.70
N PHE A 123 -13.45 -48.31 3.54
CA PHE A 123 -13.03 -46.97 3.15
C PHE A 123 -11.71 -46.62 3.85
N THR A 124 -10.76 -46.00 3.15
CA THR A 124 -9.48 -45.57 3.73
C THR A 124 -9.38 -44.05 3.71
N GLY A 125 -9.05 -43.45 4.86
CA GLY A 125 -8.90 -42.01 5.00
C GLY A 125 -8.10 -41.64 6.26
N PRO A 126 -7.76 -40.35 6.44
CA PRO A 126 -6.94 -39.91 7.56
C PRO A 126 -7.69 -40.01 8.89
N ALA A 127 -7.03 -40.54 9.91
CA ALA A 127 -7.46 -40.42 11.31
C ALA A 127 -7.25 -39.00 11.83
N TRP A 128 -7.88 -38.66 12.96
CA TRP A 128 -7.86 -37.31 13.52
C TRP A 128 -6.44 -36.82 13.83
N GLY A 129 -5.56 -37.67 14.36
CA GLY A 129 -4.15 -37.31 14.59
C GLY A 129 -3.37 -37.03 13.30
N GLY A 130 -3.73 -37.74 12.21
CA GLY A 130 -3.15 -37.49 10.88
C GLY A 130 -3.59 -36.14 10.30
N ILE A 131 -4.86 -35.78 10.48
CA ILE A 131 -5.38 -34.46 10.11
C ILE A 131 -4.62 -33.35 10.87
N VAL A 132 -4.46 -33.49 12.20
CA VAL A 132 -3.71 -32.51 13.02
C VAL A 132 -2.26 -32.38 12.54
N THR A 133 -1.59 -33.48 12.22
CA THR A 133 -0.22 -33.47 11.72
C THR A 133 -0.10 -32.73 10.38
N ILE A 134 -1.02 -33.01 9.44
CA ILE A 134 -1.06 -32.33 8.14
C ILE A 134 -1.31 -30.82 8.33
N LEU A 135 -2.22 -30.44 9.23
CA LEU A 135 -2.53 -29.04 9.52
C LEU A 135 -1.34 -28.31 10.15
N ASN A 136 -0.65 -28.93 11.11
CA ASN A 136 0.56 -28.37 11.72
C ASN A 136 1.69 -28.20 10.69
N GLY A 137 1.81 -29.12 9.74
CA GLY A 137 2.82 -29.08 8.69
C GLY A 137 2.60 -27.96 7.65
N LYS A 138 1.35 -27.57 7.37
CA LYS A 138 1.03 -26.59 6.33
C LYS A 138 1.39 -25.13 6.66
N ALA A 139 1.74 -24.81 7.91
CA ALA A 139 2.24 -23.49 8.30
C ALA A 139 3.66 -23.51 8.91
N GLY A 140 4.18 -24.69 9.26
CA GLY A 140 5.39 -24.82 10.09
C GLY A 140 6.73 -24.90 9.34
N ALA A 141 6.74 -25.14 8.02
CA ALA A 141 7.97 -25.56 7.31
C ALA A 141 8.36 -24.65 6.13
N GLY A 142 8.39 -23.34 6.33
CA GLY A 142 9.26 -22.39 5.60
C GLY A 142 9.01 -22.18 4.09
N ALA A 143 8.16 -22.98 3.45
CA ALA A 143 7.81 -22.87 2.04
C ALA A 143 6.30 -22.75 1.90
N ASN A 144 5.76 -21.60 2.32
CA ASN A 144 4.36 -21.21 2.08
C ASN A 144 4.13 -20.76 0.62
N GLY A 145 4.91 -21.30 -0.32
CA GLY A 145 4.94 -20.86 -1.72
C GLY A 145 3.72 -21.27 -2.53
N ASP A 146 2.91 -22.20 -2.02
CA ASP A 146 1.64 -22.63 -2.59
C ASP A 146 0.43 -21.80 -2.10
N ILE A 147 0.61 -20.93 -1.10
CA ILE A 147 -0.46 -20.05 -0.60
C ILE A 147 -0.68 -18.91 -1.60
N THR A 148 -1.74 -19.01 -2.39
CA THR A 148 -2.14 -17.93 -3.33
C THR A 148 -2.99 -16.84 -2.67
N SER A 149 -3.76 -17.18 -1.62
CA SER A 149 -4.57 -16.21 -0.86
C SER A 149 -4.96 -16.71 0.54
N LEU A 150 -5.19 -15.76 1.46
CA LEU A 150 -5.67 -15.98 2.84
C LEU A 150 -6.88 -15.07 3.11
N SER A 151 -8.03 -15.38 2.48
CA SER A 151 -9.23 -14.51 2.49
C SER A 151 -9.85 -14.26 3.88
N GLY A 152 -9.56 -15.10 4.87
CA GLY A 152 -10.05 -14.96 6.25
C GLY A 152 -9.27 -13.95 7.12
N LEU A 153 -8.24 -13.28 6.59
CA LEU A 153 -7.37 -12.43 7.40
C LEU A 153 -8.06 -11.10 7.79
N THR A 154 -8.58 -11.03 9.02
CA THR A 154 -9.23 -9.84 9.57
C THR A 154 -8.26 -8.87 10.26
N THR A 155 -7.01 -9.28 10.49
CA THR A 155 -5.91 -8.43 11.00
C THR A 155 -4.66 -8.72 10.20
N ALA A 156 -3.98 -7.69 9.68
CA ALA A 156 -2.77 -7.91 8.88
C ALA A 156 -1.67 -8.60 9.71
N LEU A 157 -0.90 -9.49 9.07
CA LEU A 157 0.27 -10.09 9.70
C LEU A 157 1.36 -9.04 9.89
N SER A 158 1.97 -9.07 11.07
CA SER A 158 3.10 -8.18 11.40
C SER A 158 4.35 -8.52 10.57
N ILE A 159 5.33 -7.62 10.58
CA ILE A 159 6.62 -7.82 9.90
C ILE A 159 7.36 -9.05 10.46
N ALA A 160 7.33 -9.26 11.77
CA ALA A 160 7.95 -10.41 12.42
C ALA A 160 7.32 -11.75 11.99
N GLN A 161 6.08 -11.72 11.49
CA GLN A 161 5.37 -12.88 10.94
C GLN A 161 5.57 -13.02 9.42
N GLY A 162 6.46 -12.25 8.81
CA GLY A 162 6.69 -12.22 7.35
C GLY A 162 5.63 -11.45 6.56
N GLY A 163 4.72 -10.75 7.25
CA GLY A 163 3.72 -9.89 6.63
C GLY A 163 4.22 -8.47 6.40
N THR A 164 3.38 -7.65 5.76
CA THR A 164 3.65 -6.24 5.53
C THR A 164 3.05 -5.32 6.60
N GLY A 165 2.32 -5.87 7.58
CA GLY A 165 1.59 -5.11 8.60
C GLY A 165 0.37 -4.35 8.08
N SER A 166 -0.03 -4.54 6.82
CA SER A 166 -1.09 -3.75 6.17
C SER A 166 -1.95 -4.58 5.22
N LYS A 167 -3.26 -4.26 5.14
CA LYS A 167 -4.23 -4.96 4.27
C LYS A 167 -4.42 -4.33 2.89
N THR A 168 -4.04 -3.07 2.74
CA THR A 168 -4.19 -2.32 1.48
C THR A 168 -2.84 -1.78 1.04
N ILE A 169 -2.68 -1.59 -0.27
CA ILE A 169 -1.49 -0.95 -0.84
C ILE A 169 -1.28 0.43 -0.20
N GLU A 170 -2.36 1.19 -0.04
CA GLU A 170 -2.34 2.51 0.59
C GLU A 170 -1.83 2.48 2.05
N ALA A 171 -2.35 1.55 2.88
CA ALA A 171 -1.90 1.41 4.27
C ALA A 171 -0.43 0.95 4.35
N PHE A 172 -0.01 0.05 3.45
CA PHE A 172 1.36 -0.41 3.37
C PHE A 172 2.32 0.73 3.01
N CYS A 173 2.01 1.49 1.96
CA CYS A 173 2.80 2.64 1.54
C CYS A 173 2.90 3.70 2.65
N ASN A 174 1.80 3.95 3.37
CA ASN A 174 1.77 4.86 4.51
C ASN A 174 2.63 4.37 5.69
N GLY A 175 2.64 3.07 5.97
CA GLY A 175 3.43 2.46 7.06
C GLY A 175 4.92 2.30 6.76
N GLN A 176 5.27 1.99 5.51
CA GLN A 176 6.67 1.82 5.05
C GLN A 176 7.46 3.13 5.03
N SER A 177 6.80 4.28 5.16
CA SER A 177 7.47 5.60 5.17
C SER A 177 8.26 5.93 3.88
N ILE A 178 8.09 5.16 2.80
CA ILE A 178 8.68 5.44 1.49
C ILE A 178 7.87 6.54 0.77
N MET A 179 6.56 6.62 0.97
CA MET A 179 5.68 7.70 0.51
C MET A 179 4.49 7.83 1.47
N ARG A 180 4.60 8.66 2.53
CA ARG A 180 3.48 8.88 3.44
C ARG A 180 2.51 9.89 2.82
N GLY A 181 1.38 9.39 2.32
CA GLY A 181 0.28 10.14 1.70
C GLY A 181 -0.75 10.66 2.69
N GLY A 182 -0.31 11.14 3.86
CA GLY A 182 -1.14 11.97 4.73
C GLY A 182 -0.83 13.44 4.42
N VAL A 183 -1.67 14.08 3.61
CA VAL A 183 -1.53 15.45 3.05
C VAL A 183 -1.45 16.59 4.07
N SER A 184 -1.15 16.34 5.34
CA SER A 184 -1.11 17.41 6.34
C SER A 184 -0.18 17.04 7.50
N SER A 185 0.93 17.77 7.60
CA SER A 185 1.79 17.99 8.79
C SER A 185 3.15 17.28 8.92
N ILE A 186 3.69 16.60 7.89
CA ILE A 186 5.10 16.18 8.00
C ILE A 186 5.98 17.44 8.08
N ASP A 187 6.61 17.60 9.23
CA ASP A 187 7.61 18.62 9.52
C ASP A 187 8.93 18.19 8.90
N TRP A 188 9.43 19.00 7.96
CA TRP A 188 10.70 18.77 7.28
C TRP A 188 11.91 18.80 8.23
N SER A 189 11.75 19.33 9.45
CA SER A 189 12.73 19.32 10.53
C SER A 189 12.37 18.42 11.71
N GLY A 190 11.28 17.65 11.62
CA GLY A 190 10.79 16.81 12.71
C GLY A 190 11.60 15.54 12.96
N SER A 191 11.12 14.70 13.88
CA SER A 191 11.76 13.44 14.29
C SER A 191 12.04 12.45 13.15
N LEU A 192 11.31 12.58 12.03
CA LEU A 192 11.46 11.72 10.86
C LEU A 192 12.59 12.14 9.91
N ALA A 193 13.20 13.31 10.13
CA ALA A 193 14.34 13.76 9.32
C ALA A 193 15.63 12.94 9.55
N GLY A 194 15.61 11.97 10.48
CA GLY A 194 16.68 10.99 10.67
C GLY A 194 16.61 9.77 9.75
N TYR A 195 15.62 9.68 8.85
CA TYR A 195 15.43 8.53 7.94
C TYR A 195 15.47 8.93 6.47
N ASN A 196 15.88 7.97 5.61
CA ASN A 196 15.76 8.12 4.14
C ASN A 196 14.29 8.08 3.75
N MET A 197 13.76 9.17 3.18
CA MET A 197 12.32 9.27 2.89
C MET A 197 12.06 10.15 1.66
N LEU A 198 10.98 9.84 0.92
CA LEU A 198 10.32 10.80 0.03
C LEU A 198 9.27 11.55 0.87
N LEU A 199 9.39 12.87 0.94
CA LEU A 199 8.56 13.72 1.79
C LEU A 199 7.53 14.45 0.95
N THR A 200 6.30 14.47 1.45
CA THR A 200 5.32 15.49 1.13
C THR A 200 4.91 16.15 2.45
N GLY A 201 5.03 17.48 2.54
CA GLY A 201 4.87 18.15 3.83
C GLY A 201 4.70 19.65 3.69
N ALA A 202 4.05 20.26 4.68
CA ALA A 202 3.72 21.69 4.68
C ALA A 202 4.38 22.48 5.80
N ALA A 203 4.97 21.81 6.80
CA ALA A 203 5.62 22.45 7.96
C ALA A 203 7.13 22.52 7.77
N ASN A 204 7.74 23.70 7.94
CA ASN A 204 9.18 23.96 7.76
C ASN A 204 9.76 23.58 6.37
N GLY A 205 8.88 23.44 5.37
CA GLY A 205 9.23 23.23 3.96
C GLY A 205 9.37 24.54 3.17
N PRO A 206 9.92 24.52 1.95
CA PRO A 206 10.40 25.71 1.26
C PRO A 206 9.36 26.78 0.90
N THR A 207 8.07 26.45 0.78
CA THR A 207 7.02 27.46 0.49
C THR A 207 5.64 27.06 1.04
N GLY A 208 5.50 27.05 2.37
CA GLY A 208 4.24 27.28 3.11
C GLY A 208 2.99 26.44 2.79
N ASN A 209 3.15 25.26 2.21
CA ASN A 209 2.09 24.35 1.76
C ASN A 209 2.78 23.03 1.32
N VAL A 210 2.07 22.08 0.72
CA VAL A 210 2.65 20.77 0.32
C VAL A 210 3.82 20.96 -0.67
N SER A 211 5.06 20.83 -0.20
CA SER A 211 6.25 20.65 -1.01
C SER A 211 6.57 19.17 -1.11
N MET A 212 7.16 18.76 -2.23
CA MET A 212 7.54 17.38 -2.48
C MET A 212 9.04 17.27 -2.64
N GLY A 213 9.63 16.18 -2.16
CA GLY A 213 11.05 15.98 -2.31
C GLY A 213 11.54 14.82 -1.45
N PHE A 214 12.76 14.93 -0.95
CA PHE A 214 13.38 13.83 -0.23
C PHE A 214 14.37 14.31 0.83
N ASN A 215 14.59 13.46 1.84
CA ASN A 215 15.58 13.62 2.89
C ASN A 215 16.54 12.44 2.86
N ILE A 216 17.83 12.74 2.95
CA ILE A 216 18.92 11.78 3.02
C ILE A 216 19.73 12.08 4.28
N PRO A 217 19.51 11.35 5.39
CA PRO A 217 20.31 11.50 6.60
C PRO A 217 21.67 10.81 6.45
N HIS A 218 22.65 11.23 7.23
CA HIS A 218 23.94 10.54 7.32
C HIS A 218 23.78 9.18 8.04
N ALA A 219 24.39 8.13 7.50
CA ALA A 219 24.22 6.76 8.00
C ALA A 219 24.69 6.54 9.45
N GLY A 220 25.72 7.28 9.90
CA GLY A 220 26.28 7.16 11.25
C GLY A 220 25.83 8.23 12.24
N SER A 221 25.28 9.35 11.75
CA SER A 221 24.94 10.52 12.58
C SER A 221 23.68 11.23 12.04
N PRO A 222 22.54 10.52 11.91
CA PRO A 222 21.34 11.03 11.25
C PRO A 222 20.71 12.22 11.97
N ASN A 223 21.01 12.39 13.26
CA ASN A 223 20.56 13.54 14.04
C ASN A 223 21.42 14.78 13.79
N GLU A 224 22.67 14.63 13.37
CA GLU A 224 23.61 15.73 13.16
C GLU A 224 23.66 16.21 11.71
N TYR A 225 23.57 15.28 10.75
CA TYR A 225 23.76 15.58 9.33
C TYR A 225 22.65 15.00 8.45
N SER A 226 22.12 15.83 7.54
CA SER A 226 21.19 15.39 6.49
C SER A 226 21.15 16.36 5.31
N LEU A 227 20.79 15.85 4.14
CA LEU A 227 20.54 16.61 2.92
C LEU A 227 19.06 16.56 2.58
N GLN A 228 18.47 17.71 2.27
CA GLN A 228 17.09 17.81 1.85
C GLN A 228 16.96 18.54 0.54
N PHE A 229 16.15 17.97 -0.34
CA PHE A 229 15.69 18.63 -1.55
C PHE A 229 14.18 18.71 -1.53
N ALA A 230 13.67 19.83 -2.02
CA ALA A 230 12.25 20.04 -2.13
C ALA A 230 11.95 20.82 -3.40
N ALA A 231 10.92 20.42 -4.12
CA ALA A 231 10.41 21.12 -5.27
C ALA A 231 8.99 21.60 -4.98
N ARG A 232 8.70 22.81 -5.45
CA ARG A 232 7.36 23.38 -5.41
C ARG A 232 7.25 24.48 -6.44
N ASN A 233 6.20 24.45 -7.25
CA ASN A 233 5.87 25.51 -8.20
C ASN A 233 7.08 25.90 -9.11
N ASN A 234 7.67 24.93 -9.81
CA ASN A 234 8.87 25.05 -10.66
C ASN A 234 10.15 25.59 -9.98
N ASN A 235 10.15 25.75 -8.66
CA ASN A 235 11.35 26.07 -7.90
C ASN A 235 11.90 24.80 -7.26
N PHE A 236 13.23 24.70 -7.25
CA PHE A 236 13.96 23.63 -6.58
C PHE A 236 14.69 24.24 -5.41
N TYR A 237 14.60 23.61 -4.25
CA TYR A 237 15.22 24.08 -3.02
C TYR A 237 16.11 22.98 -2.45
N GLY A 238 17.22 23.39 -1.85
CA GLY A 238 18.15 22.53 -1.15
C GLY A 238 18.50 23.11 0.21
N ARG A 239 18.67 22.26 1.20
CA ARG A 239 19.31 22.61 2.47
C ARG A 239 20.02 21.42 3.08
N CYS A 240 20.91 21.68 4.02
CA CYS A 240 21.51 20.66 4.85
C CYS A 240 21.18 20.88 6.33
N LYS A 241 21.33 19.81 7.11
CA LYS A 241 21.51 19.86 8.55
C LYS A 241 22.99 19.66 8.86
N GLU A 242 23.55 20.48 9.71
CA GLU A 242 24.94 20.41 10.16
C GLU A 242 24.98 20.57 11.68
N GLY A 243 25.65 19.65 12.38
CA GLY A 243 25.75 19.69 13.84
C GLY A 243 24.38 19.72 14.55
N GLY A 244 23.36 19.09 13.94
CA GLY A 244 22.01 19.01 14.48
C GLY A 244 21.10 20.19 14.15
N VAL A 245 21.60 21.20 13.41
CA VAL A 245 20.85 22.41 13.08
C VAL A 245 20.61 22.48 11.57
N PHE A 246 19.35 22.57 11.16
CA PHE A 246 18.99 22.81 9.76
C PHE A 246 19.40 24.22 9.32
N LYS A 247 20.02 24.31 8.15
CA LYS A 247 20.31 25.57 7.48
C LYS A 247 19.09 26.07 6.70
N ASP A 248 19.14 27.33 6.31
CA ASP A 248 18.09 27.95 5.50
C ASP A 248 17.94 27.23 4.15
N TRP A 249 16.72 27.22 3.64
CA TRP A 249 16.43 26.72 2.30
C TRP A 249 17.04 27.64 1.24
N LEU A 250 17.88 27.08 0.38
CA LEU A 250 18.45 27.75 -0.78
C LEU A 250 17.67 27.36 -2.03
N ASN A 251 17.21 28.34 -2.81
CA ASN A 251 16.55 28.11 -4.10
C ASN A 251 17.62 27.95 -5.20
N PHE A 252 17.58 26.84 -5.93
CA PHE A 252 18.33 26.62 -7.17
C PHE A 252 17.61 27.38 -8.30
N THR A 253 17.84 28.69 -8.42
CA THR A 253 17.43 29.48 -9.60
C THR A 253 18.60 29.69 -10.56
N THR A 254 18.34 29.67 -11.87
CA THR A 254 19.34 29.86 -12.95
C THR A 254 19.40 31.29 -13.52
N SER A 255 18.92 32.31 -12.81
CA SER A 255 18.99 33.71 -13.27
C SER A 255 19.93 34.50 -12.34
N ALA A 256 21.06 35.07 -12.79
CA ALA A 256 21.33 35.73 -14.08
C ALA A 256 22.58 35.20 -14.82
N VAL A 257 22.49 34.88 -16.11
CA VAL A 257 23.60 34.31 -16.89
C VAL A 257 24.05 35.28 -17.99
N SER A 258 25.21 35.89 -17.81
CA SER A 258 25.88 36.69 -18.85
C SER A 258 26.85 35.83 -19.69
N ASP A 259 26.39 34.71 -20.24
CA ASP A 259 27.18 33.76 -21.07
C ASP A 259 27.01 34.07 -22.56
N GLU A 260 28.10 34.11 -23.33
CA GLU A 260 28.08 34.45 -24.77
C GLU A 260 27.28 33.45 -25.61
N ARG A 261 27.26 32.16 -25.25
CA ARG A 261 26.56 31.11 -26.01
C ARG A 261 25.05 31.19 -25.82
N LEU A 262 24.61 31.84 -24.75
CA LEU A 262 23.21 32.12 -24.44
C LEU A 262 22.75 33.47 -25.02
N LYS A 263 23.64 34.16 -25.74
CA LYS A 263 23.38 35.48 -26.32
C LYS A 263 23.61 35.44 -27.83
N ASP A 264 22.78 36.20 -28.53
CA ASP A 264 22.99 36.50 -29.93
C ASP A 264 23.74 37.84 -30.00
N ILE A 265 25.07 37.78 -30.07
CA ILE A 265 25.94 38.97 -30.02
C ILE A 265 25.74 39.81 -31.28
N LYS A 266 25.28 41.06 -31.10
CA LYS A 266 24.93 41.97 -32.20
C LYS A 266 26.04 42.95 -32.60
N GLY A 267 27.16 42.96 -31.89
CA GLY A 267 28.30 43.84 -32.14
C GLY A 267 28.89 44.40 -30.85
N ASP A 268 29.88 45.26 -31.00
CA ASP A 268 30.51 45.96 -29.88
C ASP A 268 29.63 47.11 -29.38
N LEU A 269 29.62 47.34 -28.07
CA LEU A 269 28.97 48.48 -27.47
C LEU A 269 29.74 49.76 -27.81
N ASP A 270 29.04 50.77 -28.34
CA ASP A 270 29.59 52.11 -28.46
C ASP A 270 29.69 52.77 -27.08
N VAL A 271 30.90 52.78 -26.53
CA VAL A 271 31.19 53.35 -25.20
C VAL A 271 30.93 54.86 -25.12
N GLU A 272 31.02 55.57 -26.25
CA GLU A 272 30.71 57.00 -26.31
C GLU A 272 29.20 57.23 -26.35
N GLY A 273 28.46 56.35 -27.03
CA GLY A 273 27.00 56.28 -26.93
C GLY A 273 26.52 55.99 -25.51
N ALA A 274 27.20 55.09 -24.79
CA ALA A 274 26.92 54.84 -23.37
C ALA A 274 27.21 56.09 -22.51
N LEU A 275 28.30 56.82 -22.76
CA LEU A 275 28.58 58.08 -22.09
C LEU A 275 27.52 59.15 -22.39
N ASP A 276 27.06 59.29 -23.64
CA ASP A 276 25.95 60.17 -23.99
C ASP A 276 24.67 59.79 -23.23
N ASN A 277 24.35 58.51 -23.19
CA ASN A 277 23.21 57.99 -22.44
C ASN A 277 23.30 58.34 -20.95
N ILE A 278 24.46 58.13 -20.32
CA ILE A 278 24.71 58.52 -18.92
C ILE A 278 24.58 60.03 -18.72
N ASN A 279 25.14 60.84 -19.62
CA ASN A 279 25.07 62.31 -19.54
C ASN A 279 23.64 62.85 -19.70
N ARG A 280 22.80 62.15 -20.46
CA ARG A 280 21.37 62.48 -20.63
C ARG A 280 20.52 62.04 -19.45
N MET A 281 21.06 61.25 -18.51
CA MET A 281 20.32 60.85 -17.30
C MET A 281 20.09 62.05 -16.39
N GLU A 282 18.84 62.30 -16.06
CA GLU A 282 18.50 63.35 -15.12
C GLU A 282 18.41 62.79 -13.71
N PHE A 283 19.46 63.00 -12.91
CA PHE A 283 19.43 62.65 -11.51
C PHE A 283 18.44 63.53 -10.76
N LYS A 284 17.48 62.89 -10.11
CA LYS A 284 16.45 63.54 -9.30
C LYS A 284 16.64 63.18 -7.85
N ILE A 285 16.23 64.12 -7.01
CA ILE A 285 16.01 63.88 -5.60
C ILE A 285 14.51 63.68 -5.43
N PHE A 286 14.13 62.61 -4.75
CA PHE A 286 12.73 62.24 -4.59
C PHE A 286 12.51 61.48 -3.29
N SER A 287 11.25 61.36 -2.89
CA SER A 287 10.76 60.39 -1.91
C SER A 287 9.74 59.49 -2.58
N PHE A 288 9.61 58.24 -2.11
CA PHE A 288 8.45 57.45 -2.53
C PHE A 288 7.20 58.03 -1.87
N LYS A 289 6.06 57.97 -2.56
CA LYS A 289 4.77 58.42 -2.00
C LYS A 289 4.39 57.70 -0.70
N SER A 290 4.96 56.52 -0.46
CA SER A 290 4.78 55.72 0.75
C SER A 290 5.87 55.94 1.82
N ASP A 291 6.88 56.77 1.56
CA ASP A 291 7.91 57.07 2.56
C ASP A 291 7.32 57.95 3.67
N SER A 292 7.72 57.70 4.92
CA SER A 292 7.39 58.58 6.06
C SER A 292 8.12 59.93 5.95
N PRO A 293 7.70 60.99 6.67
CA PRO A 293 8.33 62.32 6.61
C PRO A 293 9.85 62.32 6.89
N GLU A 294 10.33 61.34 7.66
CA GLU A 294 11.74 61.14 8.01
C GLU A 294 12.60 60.57 6.85
N LYS A 295 11.99 59.98 5.81
CA LYS A 295 12.67 59.37 4.65
C LYS A 295 12.40 60.14 3.34
N SER A 296 12.54 61.47 3.39
CA SER A 296 12.13 62.37 2.28
C SER A 296 13.22 62.65 1.22
N TYR A 297 14.46 62.19 1.41
CA TYR A 297 15.60 62.58 0.56
C TYR A 297 16.36 61.37 -0.02
N ARG A 298 15.83 60.79 -1.09
CA ARG A 298 16.51 59.75 -1.89
C ARG A 298 17.02 60.35 -3.19
N ARG A 299 18.05 59.72 -3.77
CA ARG A 299 18.67 60.13 -5.04
C ARG A 299 18.56 58.99 -6.02
N GLY A 300 18.30 59.30 -7.27
CA GLY A 300 18.27 58.32 -8.33
C GLY A 300 17.75 58.94 -9.61
N VAL A 301 17.13 58.12 -10.43
CA VAL A 301 16.61 58.52 -11.73
C VAL A 301 15.16 58.08 -11.87
N ILE A 302 14.41 58.77 -12.72
CA ILE A 302 12.98 58.49 -12.93
C ILE A 302 12.83 57.56 -14.14
N SER A 303 12.25 56.37 -13.94
CA SER A 303 12.16 55.32 -14.98
C SER A 303 11.57 55.82 -16.30
N GLN A 304 10.60 56.76 -16.28
CA GLN A 304 10.02 57.34 -17.50
C GLN A 304 11.00 58.22 -18.27
N GLN A 305 11.93 58.90 -17.60
CA GLN A 305 12.98 59.71 -18.23
C GLN A 305 14.05 58.78 -18.81
N ILE A 306 14.47 57.79 -18.02
CA ILE A 306 15.49 56.81 -18.43
C ILE A 306 15.03 55.96 -19.61
N ARG A 307 13.77 55.54 -19.65
CA ARG A 307 13.20 54.79 -20.79
C ARG A 307 13.21 55.58 -22.11
N LYS A 308 13.20 56.92 -22.05
CA LYS A 308 13.32 57.77 -23.26
C LYS A 308 14.75 57.82 -23.80
N ILE A 309 15.74 57.53 -22.96
CA ILE A 309 17.14 57.43 -23.34
C ILE A 309 17.37 56.07 -24.01
N ASP A 310 17.07 54.99 -23.27
CA ASP A 310 17.08 53.61 -23.79
C ASP A 310 15.92 52.84 -23.18
N LYS A 311 15.22 52.08 -24.03
CA LYS A 311 14.10 51.25 -23.61
C LYS A 311 14.56 50.09 -22.71
N GLU A 312 15.74 49.54 -22.94
CA GLU A 312 16.29 48.35 -22.26
C GLU A 312 16.75 48.64 -20.83
N TYR A 313 16.97 49.90 -20.46
CA TYR A 313 17.23 50.30 -19.07
C TYR A 313 16.03 50.11 -18.16
N THR A 314 14.86 49.81 -18.71
CA THR A 314 13.66 49.59 -17.92
C THR A 314 12.91 48.37 -18.41
N LYS A 315 12.50 47.52 -17.48
CA LYS A 315 11.55 46.45 -17.74
C LYS A 315 10.21 46.76 -17.11
N GLU A 316 9.15 46.38 -17.80
CA GLU A 316 7.81 46.50 -17.26
C GLU A 316 7.49 45.28 -16.41
N VAL A 317 7.26 45.49 -15.11
CA VAL A 317 6.87 44.44 -14.18
C VAL A 317 5.65 44.94 -13.44
N GLY A 318 4.52 44.26 -13.60
CA GLY A 318 3.28 44.63 -12.92
C GLY A 318 2.75 46.03 -13.28
N GLY A 319 2.92 46.49 -14.53
CA GLY A 319 2.44 47.79 -15.02
C GLY A 319 3.27 49.01 -14.59
N TYR A 320 4.38 48.79 -13.87
CA TYR A 320 5.35 49.82 -13.54
C TYR A 320 6.66 49.59 -14.29
N LEU A 321 7.35 50.68 -14.59
CA LEU A 321 8.70 50.63 -15.15
C LEU A 321 9.72 50.47 -14.02
N HIS A 322 10.31 49.28 -13.94
CA HIS A 322 11.42 48.98 -13.06
C HIS A 322 12.74 49.26 -13.77
N LEU A 323 13.67 49.89 -13.08
CA LEU A 323 15.04 50.02 -13.57
C LEU A 323 15.65 48.62 -13.71
N ASP A 324 16.19 48.32 -14.88
CA ASP A 324 17.06 47.18 -15.04
C ASP A 324 18.48 47.61 -14.71
N GLN A 325 18.93 47.18 -13.53
CA GLN A 325 20.23 47.59 -13.01
C GLN A 325 21.38 47.04 -13.83
N THR A 326 21.20 45.89 -14.50
CA THR A 326 22.29 45.26 -15.25
C THR A 326 22.75 46.11 -16.44
N PRO A 327 21.91 46.47 -17.43
CA PRO A 327 22.35 47.30 -18.54
C PRO A 327 22.77 48.70 -18.07
N MET A 328 22.10 49.29 -17.07
CA MET A 328 22.47 50.62 -16.58
C MET A 328 23.83 50.67 -15.88
N VAL A 329 24.17 49.66 -15.07
CA VAL A 329 25.48 49.57 -14.42
C VAL A 329 26.56 49.33 -15.47
N LEU A 330 26.29 48.46 -16.45
CA LEU A 330 27.25 48.16 -17.53
C LEU A 330 27.49 49.38 -18.42
N ASP A 331 26.46 50.17 -18.72
CA ASP A 331 26.61 51.42 -19.47
C ASP A 331 27.33 52.49 -18.64
N GLY A 332 27.11 52.52 -17.32
CA GLY A 332 27.91 53.34 -16.41
C GLY A 332 29.40 53.00 -16.46
N LEU A 333 29.74 51.70 -16.48
CA LEU A 333 31.12 51.24 -16.64
C LEU A 333 31.69 51.58 -18.02
N ALA A 334 30.90 51.43 -19.08
CA ALA A 334 31.29 51.81 -20.45
C ALA A 334 31.53 53.33 -20.56
N ALA A 335 30.70 54.15 -19.93
CA ALA A 335 30.89 55.60 -19.87
C ALA A 335 32.18 56.00 -19.14
N ILE A 336 32.51 55.32 -18.03
CA ILE A 336 33.79 55.51 -17.33
C ILE A 336 34.96 55.16 -18.26
N GLN A 337 34.84 54.09 -19.06
CA GLN A 337 35.86 53.72 -20.03
C GLN A 337 36.04 54.80 -21.11
N ALA A 338 34.95 55.33 -21.65
CA ALA A 338 34.99 56.43 -22.62
C ALA A 338 35.67 57.69 -22.05
N LEU A 339 35.29 58.11 -20.84
CA LEU A 339 35.92 59.25 -20.16
C LEU A 339 37.42 59.02 -19.91
N THR A 340 37.79 57.80 -19.52
CA THR A 340 39.20 57.44 -19.30
C THR A 340 40.00 57.56 -20.60
N ASN A 341 39.46 57.09 -21.73
CA ASN A 341 40.12 57.21 -23.02
C ASN A 341 40.28 58.67 -23.45
N ARG A 342 39.24 59.50 -23.25
CA ARG A 342 39.31 60.94 -23.53
C ARG A 342 40.37 61.64 -22.67
N ASP A 343 40.47 61.29 -21.39
CA ASP A 343 41.46 61.86 -20.48
C ASP A 343 42.89 61.53 -20.92
N ILE A 344 43.15 60.29 -21.33
CA ILE A 344 44.44 59.88 -21.89
C ILE A 344 44.79 60.71 -23.13
N LEU A 345 43.89 60.79 -24.11
CA LEU A 345 44.12 61.55 -25.35
C LEU A 345 44.31 63.05 -25.08
N ASN A 346 43.56 63.61 -24.15
CA ASN A 346 43.72 65.00 -23.76
C ASN A 346 45.07 65.26 -23.08
N LYS A 347 45.53 64.35 -22.21
CA LYS A 347 46.86 64.44 -21.59
C LYS A 347 47.97 64.39 -22.63
N GLU A 348 47.87 63.51 -23.62
CA GLU A 348 48.83 63.45 -24.74
C GLU A 348 48.84 64.75 -25.56
N LYS A 349 47.65 65.29 -25.87
CA LYS A 349 47.54 66.55 -26.61
C LYS A 349 48.10 67.73 -25.83
N ILE A 350 47.80 67.82 -24.53
CA ILE A 350 48.33 68.86 -23.64
C ILE A 350 49.85 68.78 -23.61
N ALA A 351 50.42 67.58 -23.45
CA ALA A 351 51.88 67.40 -23.48
C ALA A 351 52.50 67.89 -24.81
N SER A 352 51.86 67.63 -25.95
CA SER A 352 52.32 68.16 -27.25
C SER A 352 52.26 69.69 -27.32
N LEU A 353 51.16 70.28 -26.88
CA LEU A 353 50.97 71.74 -26.89
C LEU A 353 51.95 72.45 -25.94
N GLU A 354 52.26 71.85 -24.79
CA GLU A 354 53.26 72.38 -23.86
C GLU A 354 54.66 72.46 -24.48
N VAL A 355 55.02 71.47 -25.31
CA VAL A 355 56.26 71.49 -26.10
C VAL A 355 56.24 72.62 -27.12
N GLU A 356 55.15 72.77 -27.89
CA GLU A 356 55.01 73.83 -28.90
C GLU A 356 55.04 75.24 -28.28
N VAL A 357 54.33 75.45 -27.18
CA VAL A 357 54.31 76.74 -26.47
C VAL A 357 55.70 77.07 -25.92
N SER A 358 56.44 76.08 -25.43
CA SER A 358 57.82 76.27 -24.97
C SER A 358 58.75 76.69 -26.12
N ALA A 359 58.59 76.07 -27.30
CA ALA A 359 59.33 76.46 -28.51
C ALA A 359 58.97 77.88 -28.98
N LEU A 360 57.69 78.25 -28.94
CA LEU A 360 57.23 79.58 -29.34
C LEU A 360 57.72 80.66 -28.37
N LYS A 361 57.66 80.43 -27.06
CA LYS A 361 58.22 81.33 -26.05
C LYS A 361 59.71 81.59 -26.30
N SER A 362 60.46 80.53 -26.61
CA SER A 362 61.89 80.64 -26.96
C SER A 362 62.10 81.52 -28.20
N SER A 363 61.26 81.35 -29.22
CA SER A 363 61.33 82.13 -30.47
C SER A 363 60.97 83.61 -30.26
N VAL A 364 59.92 83.91 -29.48
CA VAL A 364 59.53 85.29 -29.14
C VAL A 364 60.63 85.98 -28.33
N GLN A 365 61.25 85.28 -27.38
CA GLN A 365 62.37 85.81 -26.62
C GLN A 365 63.54 86.17 -27.53
N ALA A 366 63.88 85.31 -28.50
CA ALA A 366 64.90 85.61 -29.50
C ALA A 366 64.54 86.87 -30.33
N LEU A 367 63.26 87.04 -30.67
CA LEU A 367 62.78 88.17 -31.47
C LEU A 367 62.78 89.50 -30.67
N LEU A 368 62.39 89.46 -29.40
CA LEU A 368 62.50 90.61 -28.48
C LEU A 368 63.95 91.04 -28.29
N SER A 369 64.88 90.08 -28.19
CA SER A 369 66.32 90.39 -28.17
C SER A 369 66.77 91.09 -29.45
N LEU A 370 66.24 90.74 -30.62
CA LEU A 370 66.54 91.42 -31.88
C LEU A 370 65.97 92.84 -31.93
N ILE A 371 64.75 93.07 -31.42
CA ILE A 371 64.10 94.40 -31.42
C ILE A 371 64.82 95.36 -30.47
N ASN A 372 65.14 94.92 -29.25
CA ASN A 372 65.88 95.76 -28.29
C ASN A 372 67.25 96.19 -28.86
N ASN A 373 67.92 95.30 -29.60
CA ASN A 373 69.16 95.65 -30.29
C ASN A 373 68.96 96.64 -31.47
N SER A 374 67.73 96.78 -32.00
CA SER A 374 67.41 97.74 -33.07
C SER A 374 66.99 99.13 -32.55
N ASP A 375 66.36 99.21 -31.37
CA ASP A 375 65.98 100.50 -30.75
C ASP A 375 67.16 101.21 -30.08
N GLU A 376 68.16 100.49 -29.53
CA GLU A 376 69.42 101.10 -29.07
C GLU A 376 70.15 101.83 -30.22
N ASN A 377 70.12 101.28 -31.44
CA ASN A 377 70.74 101.90 -32.60
C ASN A 377 70.02 103.18 -33.08
N ASN A 378 68.75 103.39 -32.72
CA ASN A 378 67.95 104.54 -33.18
C ASN A 378 67.85 105.68 -32.15
N GLN A 379 68.28 105.49 -30.90
CA GLN A 379 68.36 106.58 -29.90
C GLN A 379 69.69 107.35 -29.93
N GLU A 380 70.71 106.88 -30.66
CA GLU A 380 71.98 107.61 -30.81
C GLU A 380 71.96 108.69 -31.92
N THR A 381 70.85 108.86 -32.66
CA THR A 381 70.77 109.76 -33.84
C THR A 381 69.83 110.98 -33.73
N LEU A 382 69.48 111.42 -32.51
CA LEU A 382 68.79 112.70 -32.28
C LEU A 382 69.54 113.62 -31.34
#